data_AF-A0A016TZH1-F1
#
_entry.id   AF-A0A016TZH1-F1
#
_cell.length_a   1.000
_cell.length_b   1.000
_cell.length_c   1.000
_cell.angle_alpha   90.00
_cell.angle_beta   90.00
_cell.angle_gamma   90.00
#
_symmetry.space_group_name_H-M   'P 1'
#
loop_
_entity.id
_entity.type
_entity.pdbx_description
1 polymer ?
#
loop_
_entity_poly.entity_id
_entity_poly.type
_entity_poly.pdbx_seq_one_letter_code
_entity_poly.pdbx_strand_id
1 'polypeptide(L)'
;MFLLFLLFTIERGNCDCFQSIADLPNLDELKDCTAVNSAEIRQCVDEYIQDVPINPTSPLWELLDPDNLLAAVRCQIKMSTPKGR
;
A
#
# COMPACT_ATOMS: atom_id res chain seq x y z
N MET A 1 25.05 22.21 -15.59
CA MET A 1 24.89 21.56 -14.28
C MET A 1 23.77 20.57 -14.42
N PHE A 2 24.15 19.32 -14.64
CA PHE A 2 23.31 18.19 -15.05
C PHE A 2 23.00 17.36 -13.78
N LEU A 3 21.87 16.65 -13.78
CA LEU A 3 21.41 15.69 -12.74
C LEU A 3 20.65 16.26 -11.53
N LEU A 4 19.33 16.17 -11.59
CA LEU A 4 18.51 15.61 -10.50
C LEU A 4 17.27 14.96 -11.13
N PHE A 5 17.49 13.75 -11.64
CA PHE A 5 16.59 12.60 -11.61
C PHE A 5 15.08 12.90 -11.36
N LEU A 6 14.43 13.56 -12.32
CA LEU A 6 12.99 13.44 -12.56
C LEU A 6 12.72 12.11 -13.28
N LEU A 7 13.15 11.00 -12.68
CA LEU A 7 12.64 9.67 -13.02
C LEU A 7 11.27 9.50 -12.37
N PHE A 8 10.30 10.32 -12.78
CA PHE A 8 8.93 9.85 -12.88
C PHE A 8 8.87 8.96 -14.12
N THR A 9 9.50 7.78 -14.06
CA THR A 9 9.24 6.69 -15.00
C THR A 9 7.83 6.21 -14.72
N ILE A 10 6.86 6.90 -15.32
CA ILE A 10 5.50 6.43 -15.49
C ILE A 10 5.57 5.31 -16.54
N GLU A 11 6.12 4.17 -16.13
CA GLU A 11 6.08 2.91 -16.86
C GLU A 11 4.64 2.42 -16.80
N ARG A 12 3.90 2.68 -17.87
CA ARG A 12 2.54 2.19 -18.07
C ARG A 12 2.59 0.67 -18.25
N GLY A 13 2.41 -0.12 -17.19
CA GLY A 13 2.39 -1.58 -17.35
C GLY A 13 2.02 -2.45 -16.15
N ASN A 14 2.23 -2.01 -14.92
CA ASN A 14 1.83 -2.76 -13.73
C ASN A 14 1.22 -1.76 -12.76
N CYS A 15 -0.08 -1.89 -12.51
CA CYS A 15 -0.79 -0.98 -11.64
C CYS A 15 -0.42 -1.39 -10.20
N ASP A 16 0.73 -0.92 -9.71
CA ASP A 16 1.23 -1.28 -8.39
C ASP A 16 0.41 -0.54 -7.34
N CYS A 17 -0.52 -1.26 -6.71
CA CYS A 17 -1.49 -0.72 -5.77
C CYS A 17 -0.85 -0.12 -4.52
N PHE A 18 0.41 -0.48 -4.22
CA PHE A 18 1.16 0.01 -3.07
C PHE A 18 2.07 1.19 -3.43
N GLN A 19 2.14 1.60 -4.70
CA GLN A 19 3.05 2.65 -5.14
C GLN A 19 2.83 3.98 -4.40
N SER A 20 1.58 4.33 -4.08
CA SER A 20 1.25 5.57 -3.35
C SER A 20 1.65 5.54 -1.88
N ILE A 21 2.00 4.37 -1.36
CA ILE A 21 2.39 4.14 0.03
C ILE A 21 3.75 3.42 0.12
N ALA A 22 4.54 3.46 -0.95
CA ALA A 22 5.80 2.73 -1.09
C ALA A 22 6.87 3.13 -0.06
N ASP A 23 6.74 4.33 0.52
CA ASP A 23 7.63 4.86 1.55
C ASP A 23 7.27 4.39 2.98
N LEU A 24 6.18 3.64 3.15
CA LEU A 24 5.85 3.05 4.45
C LEU A 24 6.78 1.88 4.78
N PRO A 25 7.18 1.73 6.07
CA PRO A 25 7.93 0.56 6.52
C PRO A 25 7.03 -0.68 6.53
N ASN A 26 7.64 -1.86 6.49
CA ASN A 26 6.96 -3.16 6.65
C ASN A 26 5.78 -3.39 5.67
N LEU A 27 5.83 -2.83 4.45
CA LEU A 27 4.77 -3.02 3.44
C LEU A 27 4.45 -4.48 3.11
N ASP A 28 5.37 -5.41 3.38
CA ASP A 28 5.13 -6.83 3.20
C ASP A 28 4.04 -7.36 4.15
N GLU A 29 3.95 -6.86 5.39
CA GLU A 29 2.87 -7.19 6.33
C GLU A 29 1.51 -6.71 5.81
N LEU A 30 1.48 -5.51 5.21
CA LEU A 30 0.27 -4.98 4.58
C LEU A 30 -0.11 -5.76 3.32
N LYS A 31 0.87 -6.27 2.57
CA LYS A 31 0.61 -7.15 1.42
C LYS A 31 0.06 -8.51 1.86
N ASP A 32 0.44 -9.02 3.02
CA ASP A 32 -0.13 -10.25 3.57
C ASP A 32 -1.62 -10.10 3.89
N CYS A 33 -2.09 -8.88 4.19
CA CYS A 33 -3.52 -8.56 4.29
C CYS A 33 -4.31 -8.77 2.98
N THR A 34 -3.64 -9.02 1.85
CA THR A 34 -4.33 -9.39 0.60
C THR A 34 -4.75 -10.87 0.58
N ALA A 35 -4.15 -11.69 1.44
CA ALA A 35 -4.43 -13.12 1.55
C ALA A 35 -5.46 -13.48 2.64
N VAL A 36 -5.81 -12.53 3.52
CA VAL A 36 -6.84 -12.74 4.57
C VAL A 36 -8.26 -12.66 4.00
N ASN A 37 -9.25 -13.10 4.77
CA ASN A 37 -10.65 -13.03 4.36
C ASN A 37 -11.08 -11.56 4.16
N SER A 38 -11.95 -11.28 3.19
CA SER A 38 -12.44 -9.92 2.92
C SER A 38 -13.11 -9.23 4.11
N ALA A 39 -13.68 -10.01 5.04
CA ALA A 39 -14.23 -9.52 6.30
C ALA A 39 -13.14 -9.08 7.30
N GLU A 40 -11.93 -9.64 7.21
CA GLU A 40 -10.81 -9.45 8.13
C GLU A 40 -9.76 -8.47 7.60
N ILE A 41 -9.81 -8.10 6.31
CA ILE A 41 -8.85 -7.14 5.71
C ILE A 41 -8.76 -5.86 6.53
N ARG A 42 -9.90 -5.31 6.96
CA ARG A 42 -9.91 -4.05 7.69
C ARG A 42 -9.18 -4.16 9.04
N GLN A 43 -9.38 -5.28 9.74
CA GLN A 43 -8.67 -5.54 10.99
C GLN A 43 -7.17 -5.70 10.74
N CYS A 44 -6.76 -6.43 9.69
CA CYS A 44 -5.36 -6.60 9.33
C CYS A 44 -4.67 -5.26 9.02
N VAL A 45 -5.35 -4.36 8.31
CA VAL A 45 -4.86 -2.99 8.05
C VAL A 45 -4.74 -2.19 9.34
N ASP A 46 -5.74 -2.27 10.23
CA ASP A 46 -5.71 -1.55 11.52
C ASP A 46 -4.57 -2.06 12.43
N GLU A 47 -4.30 -3.37 12.42
CA GLU A 47 -3.16 -3.99 13.13
C GLU A 47 -1.82 -3.48 12.58
N TYR A 48 -1.66 -3.44 11.25
CA TYR A 48 -0.48 -2.87 10.61
C TYR A 48 -0.24 -1.40 11.01
N ILE A 49 -1.29 -0.56 11.04
CA ILE A 49 -1.15 0.84 11.48
C ILE A 49 -0.65 0.94 12.93
N GLN A 50 -1.09 0.02 13.80
CA GLN A 50 -0.68 0.01 15.22
C GLN A 50 0.76 -0.48 15.41
N ASP A 51 1.21 -1.44 14.59
CA ASP A 51 2.55 -2.01 14.69
C ASP A 51 3.62 -1.16 13.97
N VAL A 52 3.23 -0.33 13.01
CA VAL A 52 4.18 0.51 12.27
C VAL A 52 4.75 1.61 13.18
N PRO A 53 6.09 1.68 13.35
CA PRO A 53 6.73 2.66 14.22
C PRO A 53 6.92 4.01 13.51
N ILE A 54 5.85 4.62 13.00
CA ILE A 54 5.90 5.98 12.42
C ILE A 54 5.53 6.99 13.49
N ASN A 55 6.35 8.03 13.61
CA ASN A 55 6.07 9.17 14.47
C ASN A 55 4.93 10.02 13.85
N PRO A 56 3.92 10.45 14.63
CA PRO A 56 2.83 11.30 14.14
C PRO A 56 3.28 12.67 13.58
N THR A 57 4.51 13.11 13.86
CA THR A 57 5.09 14.31 13.25
C THR A 57 5.82 14.03 11.93
N SER A 58 5.92 12.78 11.52
CA SER A 58 6.53 12.37 10.26
C SER A 58 5.59 12.68 9.09
N PRO A 59 6.10 13.12 7.93
CA PRO A 59 5.28 13.21 6.72
C PRO A 59 4.70 11.86 6.29
N LEU A 60 5.27 10.75 6.75
CA LEU A 60 4.75 9.40 6.50
C LEU A 60 3.47 9.10 7.31
N TRP A 61 3.16 9.89 8.34
CA TRP A 61 1.94 9.70 9.12
C TRP A 61 0.67 9.88 8.28
N GLU A 62 0.70 10.78 7.29
CA GLU A 62 -0.42 10.98 6.37
C GLU A 62 -0.64 9.78 5.44
N LEU A 63 0.40 8.93 5.26
CA LEU A 63 0.31 7.70 4.48
C LEU A 63 -0.30 6.54 5.28
N LEU A 64 -0.32 6.61 6.62
CA LEU A 64 -0.99 5.64 7.51
C LEU A 64 -2.50 5.82 7.60
N ASP A 65 -3.12 6.43 6.58
CA ASP A 65 -4.56 6.56 6.51
C ASP A 65 -5.21 5.19 6.22
N PRO A 66 -6.11 4.70 7.08
CA PRO A 66 -6.69 3.37 6.95
C PRO A 66 -7.48 3.18 5.65
N ASP A 67 -8.11 4.23 5.11
CA ASP A 67 -8.83 4.13 3.84
C ASP A 67 -7.86 4.00 2.66
N ASN A 68 -6.74 4.72 2.67
CA ASN A 68 -5.69 4.59 1.66
C ASN A 68 -5.05 3.19 1.67
N LEU A 69 -4.70 2.69 2.85
CA LEU A 69 -4.13 1.35 3.01
C LEU A 69 -5.13 0.26 2.57
N LEU A 70 -6.39 0.39 2.99
CA LEU A 70 -7.46 -0.52 2.59
C LEU A 70 -7.71 -0.50 1.07
N ALA A 71 -7.64 0.67 0.44
CA ALA A 71 -7.76 0.82 -1.01
C ALA A 71 -6.61 0.11 -1.75
N ALA A 72 -5.36 0.25 -1.26
CA ALA A 72 -4.20 -0.44 -1.81
C ALA A 72 -4.34 -1.96 -1.72
N VAL A 73 -4.71 -2.50 -0.56
CA VAL A 73 -4.93 -3.94 -0.35
C VAL A 73 -6.04 -4.47 -1.26
N ARG A 74 -7.18 -3.77 -1.34
CA ARG A 74 -8.30 -4.15 -2.23
C ARG A 74 -7.93 -4.09 -3.70
N CYS A 75 -7.15 -3.09 -4.08
CA CYS A 75 -6.63 -2.96 -5.44
C CYS A 75 -5.77 -4.18 -5.79
N GLN A 76 -4.88 -4.62 -4.89
CA GLN A 76 -4.02 -5.79 -5.11
C GLN A 76 -4.83 -7.08 -5.22
N ILE A 77 -5.85 -7.27 -4.36
CA ILE A 77 -6.77 -8.41 -4.43
C ILE A 77 -7.47 -8.44 -5.78
N LYS A 78 -7.96 -7.29 -6.27
CA LYS A 78 -8.66 -7.18 -7.55
C LYS A 78 -7.76 -7.53 -8.74
N MET A 79 -6.47 -7.23 -8.67
CA MET A 79 -5.50 -7.61 -9.71
C MET A 79 -5.07 -9.08 -9.61
N SER A 80 -5.01 -9.60 -8.40
CA SER A 80 -4.66 -11.00 -8.13
C SER A 80 -5.82 -11.96 -8.41
N THR A 81 -7.07 -11.46 -8.44
CA THR A 81 -8.25 -12.22 -8.84
C THR A 81 -8.33 -12.26 -10.37
N PRO A 82 -8.07 -13.40 -11.04
CA PRO A 82 -8.25 -13.48 -12.48
C PRO A 82 -9.72 -13.19 -12.81
N LYS A 83 -9.93 -12.23 -13.71
CA LYS A 83 -11.25 -11.85 -14.21
C LYS A 83 -11.80 -13.01 -15.05
N GLY A 84 -12.45 -13.96 -14.40
CA GLY A 84 -12.92 -15.19 -15.02
C GLY A 84 -14.26 -15.65 -14.46
N ARG A 85 -15.34 -15.12 -15.02
CA ARG A 85 -16.57 -15.91 -15.27
C ARG A 85 -17.38 -15.26 -16.38
#